data_AF-A0A4Z0H592-F1
#
_entry.id   AF-A0A4Z0H592-F1
#
_cell.length_a   1.000
_cell.length_b   1.000
_cell.length_c   1.000
_cell.angle_alpha   90.00
_cell.angle_beta   90.00
_cell.angle_gamma   90.00
#
_symmetry.space_group_name_H-M   'P 1'
#
loop_
_entity.id
_entity.type
_entity.pdbx_description
1 polymer ?
#
loop_
_entity_poly.entity_id
_entity_poly.type
_entity_poly.pdbx_seq_one_letter_code
_entity_poly.pdbx_strand_id
1 'polypeptide(L)' 'MLVIITLIIISASAYLTIRKRVASDRNYSKKSWVTPVCLHLAPVVALISYAYEGIGGLGFLILGILFIVSAYYTKELPK' A
#
# COMPACT_ATOMS: atom_id res chain seq x y z
N MET A 1 -17.84 -1.62 12.00
CA MET A 1 -17.00 -0.49 12.47
C MET A 1 -15.54 -0.59 12.00
N LEU A 2 -14.85 -1.71 12.23
CA LEU A 2 -13.41 -1.86 11.93
C LEU A 2 -13.04 -1.67 10.45
N VAL A 3 -13.90 -2.13 9.53
CA VAL A 3 -13.76 -1.94 8.06
C VAL A 3 -13.86 -0.47 7.64
N ILE A 4 -14.75 0.30 8.27
CA ILE A 4 -14.98 1.70 7.92
C ILE A 4 -13.79 2.55 8.40
N ILE A 5 -13.28 2.25 9.60
CA ILE A 5 -12.12 2.93 10.18
C ILE A 5 -10.87 2.68 9.32
N THR A 6 -10.66 1.44 8.87
CA THR A 6 -9.52 1.10 8.00
C THR A 6 -9.58 1.81 6.65
N LEU A 7 -10.75 1.95 6.02
CA LEU A 7 -10.91 2.73 4.79
C LEU A 7 -10.57 4.22 4.98
N ILE A 8 -10.99 4.83 6.10
CA ILE A 8 -10.66 6.23 6.42
C ILE A 8 -9.15 6.41 6.60
N ILE A 9 -8.48 5.49 7.29
CA ILE A 9 -7.04 5.54 7.49
C ILE A 9 -6.28 5.38 6.16
N ILE A 10 -6.68 4.41 5.32
CA ILE A 10 -6.04 4.16 4.01
C ILE A 10 -6.18 5.37 3.09
N SER A 11 -7.36 5.98 3.04
CA SER A 11 -7.60 7.18 2.21
C SER A 11 -6.83 8.39 2.73
N ALA A 12 -6.76 8.60 4.05
CA ALA A 12 -5.96 9.66 4.66
C ALA A 12 -4.45 9.45 4.41
N SER A 13 -3.95 8.22 4.55
CA SER A 13 -2.54 7.91 4.28
C SER A 13 -2.18 8.09 2.81
N ALA A 14 -3.10 7.75 1.89
CA ALA A 14 -2.91 7.93 0.46
C ALA A 14 -2.77 9.41 0.12
N TYR A 15 -3.69 10.22 0.65
CA TYR A 15 -3.69 11.66 0.47
C TYR A 15 -2.39 12.31 0.98
N LEU A 16 -1.95 11.96 2.20
CA LEU A 16 -0.69 12.48 2.76
C LEU A 16 0.54 12.06 1.95
N THR A 17 0.55 10.82 1.43
CA THR A 17 1.65 10.29 0.62
C THR A 17 1.75 11.01 -0.72
N ILE A 18 0.63 11.21 -1.41
CA ILE A 18 0.58 11.96 -2.67
C ILE A 18 0.99 13.41 -2.43
N ARG A 19 0.41 14.07 -1.42
CA ARG A 19 0.72 15.48 -1.11
C ARG A 19 2.20 15.69 -0.80
N LYS A 20 2.82 14.81 0.00
CA LYS A 20 4.27 14.87 0.28
C LYS A 20 5.12 14.66 -0.97
N ARG A 21 4.71 13.78 -1.87
CA ARG A 21 5.46 13.48 -3.11
C ARG A 21 5.30 14.58 -4.15
N VAL A 22 4.13 15.20 -4.29
CA VAL A 22 3.92 16.36 -5.17
C VAL A 22 4.65 17.60 -4.64
N ALA A 23 4.68 17.80 -3.31
CA ALA A 23 5.43 18.90 -2.69
C ALA A 23 6.95 18.72 -2.78
N SER A 24 7.42 17.51 -3.05
CA SER A 24 8.83 17.22 -3.21
C SER A 24 9.13 17.21 -4.71
N ASP A 25 9.63 18.33 -5.22
CA ASP A 25 9.84 18.62 -6.65
C ASP A 25 10.99 17.81 -7.30
N ARG A 26 11.30 16.62 -6.76
CA ARG A 26 12.30 15.72 -7.31
C ARG A 26 11.66 14.93 -8.43
N ASN A 27 12.37 14.83 -9.57
CA ASN A 27 12.08 13.91 -10.67
C ASN A 27 12.00 12.46 -10.15
N TYR A 28 10.84 12.08 -9.59
CA TYR A 28 10.61 10.76 -9.05
C TYR A 28 10.46 9.79 -10.21
N SER A 29 11.43 8.89 -10.35
CA SER A 29 11.33 7.77 -11.27
C SER A 29 10.01 7.03 -11.02
N LYS A 30 9.27 6.69 -12.08
CA LYS A 30 7.96 5.99 -12.01
C LYS A 30 8.01 4.73 -11.12
N LYS A 31 9.20 4.14 -10.94
CA LYS A 31 9.47 3.00 -10.05
C LYS A 31 9.30 3.32 -8.56
N SER A 32 9.53 4.56 -8.14
CA SER A 32 9.34 5.01 -6.75
C SER A 32 7.86 4.98 -6.30
N TRP A 33 6.93 4.97 -7.25
CA TRP A 33 5.48 4.86 -6.98
C TRP A 33 5.02 3.43 -6.67
N VAL A 34 5.84 2.41 -6.97
CA VAL A 34 5.48 1.01 -6.72
C VAL A 34 5.35 0.73 -5.23
N THR A 35 6.23 1.29 -4.41
CA THR A 35 6.22 1.14 -2.94
C THR A 35 4.96 1.69 -2.27
N PRO A 36 4.56 2.96 -2.48
CA PRO A 36 3.35 3.49 -1.86
C PRO A 36 2.10 2.80 -2.40
N VAL A 37 2.06 2.42 -3.69
CA VAL A 37 0.93 1.67 -4.25
C VAL A 37 0.81 0.29 -3.59
N CYS A 38 1.91 -0.44 -3.42
CA CYS A 38 1.89 -1.71 -2.70
C CYS A 38 1.47 -1.54 -1.23
N LEU A 39 1.94 -0.50 -0.55
CA LEU A 39 1.54 -0.20 0.83
C LEU A 39 0.05 0.11 0.98
N HIS A 40 -0.61 0.64 -0.05
CA HIS A 40 -2.05 0.89 -0.04
C HIS A 40 -2.87 -0.32 -0.51
N LEU A 41 -2.35 -1.13 -1.42
CA LEU A 41 -3.01 -2.38 -1.82
C LEU A 41 -2.99 -3.44 -0.70
N ALA A 42 -1.91 -3.52 0.09
CA ALA A 42 -1.77 -4.50 1.16
C ALA A 42 -2.97 -4.51 2.14
N PRO A 43 -3.38 -3.38 2.74
CA PRO A 43 -4.54 -3.35 3.63
C PRO A 43 -5.88 -3.57 2.90
N VAL A 44 -5.97 -3.26 1.60
CA VAL A 44 -7.17 -3.58 0.78
C VAL A 44 -7.29 -5.09 0.57
N VAL A 45 -6.19 -5.77 0.25
CA VAL A 45 -6.15 -7.24 0.13
C VAL A 45 -6.44 -7.91 1.46
N ALA A 46 -5.92 -7.36 2.57
CA ALA A 46 -6.23 -7.84 3.91
C ALA A 46 -7.73 -7.74 4.23
N LEU A 47 -8.36 -6.63 3.86
CA LEU A 47 -9.81 -6.41 4.00
C LEU A 47 -10.64 -7.41 3.18
N ILE A 48 -10.24 -7.68 1.94
CA ILE A 48 -10.90 -8.64 1.06
C ILE A 48 -10.77 -10.06 1.63
N SER A 49 -9.60 -10.42 2.14
CA SER A 49 -9.41 -11.72 2.81
C SER A 49 -10.20 -11.86 4.10
N TYR A 50 -10.36 -10.79 4.86
CA TYR A 50 -11.23 -10.78 6.03
C TYR A 50 -12.71 -10.96 5.64
N ALA A 51 -13.14 -10.37 4.53
CA ALA A 51 -14.52 -10.45 4.06
C ALA A 51 -14.88 -11.82 3.45
N TYR A 52 -13.90 -12.52 2.88
CA TYR A 52 -14.08 -13.83 2.26
C TYR A 52 -13.21 -14.87 2.98
N GLU A 53 -13.78 -15.54 3.99
CA GLU A 53 -13.09 -16.52 4.86
C GLU A 53 -12.34 -17.63 4.08
N GLY A 54 -12.78 -17.99 2.88
CA GLY A 54 -12.12 -18.97 2.01
C GLY A 54 -10.92 -18.47 1.19
N ILE A 55 -10.68 -17.15 1.17
CA ILE A 55 -9.59 -16.50 0.41
C ILE A 55 -8.42 -16.11 1.33
N GLY A 56 -8.57 -16.26 2.65
CA GLY A 56 -7.57 -15.84 3.64
C GLY A 56 -6.15 -16.38 3.36
N GLY A 57 -6.01 -17.63 2.93
CA GLY A 57 -4.71 -18.20 2.56
C GLY A 57 -4.08 -17.56 1.32
N LEU A 58 -4.89 -17.28 0.28
CA LEU A 58 -4.44 -16.60 -0.93
C LEU A 58 -4.11 -15.13 -0.65
N GLY A 59 -4.89 -14.45 0.18
CA GLY A 59 -4.57 -13.07 0.55
C GLY A 59 -3.31 -12.95 1.37
N PHE A 60 -3.00 -13.91 2.24
CA PHE A 60 -1.71 -13.94 2.95
C PHE A 60 -0.52 -14.07 1.99
N LEU A 61 -0.63 -14.92 0.95
CA LEU A 61 0.39 -15.02 -0.09
C LEU A 61 0.54 -13.71 -0.87
N ILE A 62 -0.57 -13.10 -1.26
CA ILE A 62 -0.58 -11.83 -2.00
C ILE A 62 0.02 -10.71 -1.12
N LEU A 63 -0.35 -10.63 0.16
CA LEU A 63 0.25 -9.72 1.15
C LEU A 63 1.75 -9.91 1.25
N GLY A 64 2.23 -11.16 1.35
CA GLY A 64 3.66 -11.47 1.38
C GLY A 64 4.40 -10.96 0.15
N ILE A 65 3.85 -11.19 -1.05
CA ILE A 65 4.43 -10.70 -2.31
C ILE A 65 4.44 -9.16 -2.34
N LEU A 66 3.35 -8.51 -1.93
CA LEU A 66 3.27 -7.05 -1.88
C LEU A 66 4.30 -6.45 -0.92
N PHE A 67 4.55 -7.09 0.23
CA PHE A 67 5.58 -6.66 1.16
C PHE A 67 7.00 -6.85 0.60
N ILE A 68 7.27 -7.96 -0.09
CA ILE A 68 8.57 -8.20 -0.73
C ILE A 68 8.83 -7.18 -1.85
N VAL A 69 7.83 -6.94 -2.70
CA VAL A 69 7.92 -5.94 -3.78
C VAL A 69 8.10 -4.54 -3.19
N SER A 70 7.30 -4.19 -2.18
CA SER A 70 7.44 -2.92 -1.46
C SER A 70 8.86 -2.75 -0.89
N ALA A 71 9.38 -3.78 -0.20
CA ALA A 71 10.73 -3.76 0.39
C ALA A 71 11.85 -3.69 -0.67
N TYR A 72 11.67 -4.34 -1.82
CA TYR A 72 12.61 -4.26 -2.93
C TYR A 72 12.71 -2.83 -3.48
N TYR A 73 11.56 -2.18 -3.69
CA TYR A 73 11.49 -0.81 -4.18
C TYR A 73 11.66 0.26 -3.10
N THR A 74 11.82 -0.11 -1.83
CA THR A 74 12.19 0.82 -0.73
C THR A 74 13.51 1.53 -1.01
N LYS A 75 14.43 0.90 -1.76
CA LYS A 75 15.68 1.54 -2.20
C LYS A 75 15.47 2.71 -3.17
N GLU A 76 14.30 2.78 -3.81
CA GLU A 76 13.88 3.84 -4.75
C GLU A 76 13.02 4.91 -4.05
N LEU A 77 12.84 4.83 -2.73
CA LEU A 77 12.18 5.89 -1.95
C LEU A 77 13.13 7.08 -1.77
N PRO A 78 12.64 8.33 -1.85
CA PRO A 78 13.43 9.48 -1.43
C PRO A 78 13.87 9.32 0.03
N LYS A 79 15.17 9.50 0.28
CA LYS A 79 15.70 9.78 1.63
C LYS A 79 15.20 11.11 2.13
#